data_AF-A0A7C5H7R6-F1
#
_entry.id   AF-A0A7C5H7R6-F1
#
_cell.length_a   1.000
_cell.length_b   1.000
_cell.length_c   1.000
_cell.angle_alpha   90.00
_cell.angle_beta   90.00
_cell.angle_gamma   90.00
#
_symmetry.space_group_name_H-M   'P 1'
#
loop_
_entity.id
_entity.type
_entity.pdbx_description
1 polymer ?
#
loop_
_entity_poly.entity_id
_entity_poly.type
_entity_poly.pdbx_seq_one_letter_code
_entity_poly.pdbx_strand_id
1 'polypeptide(L)'
;MATLKQGEKNYLEEHSKEKVAFYEKYLNLYLTVLINAQYVNAINIYDIFCGVGIYDGDGSKGSPVVAMECIKKQLKIHRKNRDKPINLLINDGDKKRVNIAKNYI
;
A
#
# COMPACT_ATOMS: atom_id res chain seq x y z
N MET A 1 -17.97 -7.40 -11.38
CA MET A 1 -17.62 -6.68 -10.14
C MET A 1 -17.69 -7.67 -9.00
N ALA A 2 -16.59 -7.88 -8.27
CA ALA A 2 -16.57 -8.79 -7.12
C ALA A 2 -17.07 -8.04 -5.90
N THR A 3 -18.27 -8.37 -5.43
CA THR A 3 -18.91 -7.71 -4.29
C THR A 3 -18.45 -8.34 -2.97
N LEU A 4 -18.20 -7.50 -1.96
CA LEU A 4 -17.92 -7.90 -0.58
C LEU A 4 -19.04 -8.80 -0.03
N LYS A 5 -18.72 -9.76 0.85
CA LYS A 5 -19.74 -10.59 1.49
C LYS A 5 -20.57 -9.76 2.48
N GLN A 6 -21.83 -10.15 2.65
CA GLN A 6 -22.73 -9.58 3.65
C GLN A 6 -22.11 -9.70 5.05
N GLY A 7 -21.81 -8.56 5.69
CA GLY A 7 -21.14 -8.46 6.99
C GLY A 7 -19.72 -7.89 6.95
N GLU A 8 -19.11 -7.73 5.77
CA GLU A 8 -17.82 -7.05 5.63
C GLU A 8 -18.01 -5.53 5.57
N LYS A 9 -17.22 -4.79 6.37
CA LYS A 9 -17.25 -3.32 6.35
C LYS A 9 -16.78 -2.84 4.98
N ASN A 10 -17.65 -2.09 4.31
CA ASN A 10 -17.37 -1.45 3.04
C ASN A 10 -16.73 -0.06 3.20
N TYR A 11 -16.27 0.30 4.40
CA TYR A 11 -15.57 1.56 4.69
C TYR A 11 -14.44 1.31 5.72
N LEU A 12 -13.45 2.21 5.74
CA LEU A 12 -12.46 2.25 6.81
C LEU A 12 -13.02 2.96 8.04
N GLU A 13 -12.93 2.31 9.20
CA GLU A 13 -13.18 2.97 10.47
C GLU A 13 -12.15 4.08 10.74
N GLU A 14 -12.51 5.05 11.57
CA GLU A 14 -11.68 6.23 11.85
C GLU A 14 -10.28 5.86 12.36
N HIS A 15 -10.17 4.96 13.33
CA HIS A 15 -8.87 4.47 13.83
C HIS A 15 -8.05 3.77 12.73
N SER A 16 -8.70 3.12 11.77
CA SER A 16 -8.02 2.51 10.63
C SER A 16 -7.54 3.57 9.64
N LYS A 17 -8.31 4.64 9.42
CA LYS A 17 -7.88 5.80 8.61
C LYS A 17 -6.64 6.46 9.21
N GLU A 18 -6.60 6.65 10.53
CA GLU A 18 -5.43 7.20 11.22
C GLU A 18 -4.20 6.30 11.08
N LYS A 19 -4.36 4.98 11.21
CA LYS A 19 -3.27 4.01 10.98
C LYS A 19 -2.74 4.09 9.55
N VAL A 20 -3.63 4.18 8.56
CA VAL A 20 -3.23 4.32 7.15
C VAL A 20 -2.52 5.66 6.90
N ALA A 21 -2.99 6.76 7.48
CA ALA A 21 -2.34 8.06 7.37
C ALA A 21 -0.95 8.08 8.05
N PHE A 22 -0.82 7.42 9.20
CA PHE A 22 0.48 7.23 9.86
C PHE A 22 1.42 6.39 9.00
N TYR A 23 0.92 5.29 8.43
CA TYR A 23 1.66 4.42 7.53
C TYR A 23 2.15 5.16 6.27
N GLU A 24 1.32 6.01 5.68
CA GLU A 24 1.69 6.88 4.56
C GLU A 24 2.88 7.78 4.91
N LYS A 25 2.80 8.47 6.06
CA LYS A 25 3.88 9.35 6.55
C LYS A 25 5.17 8.56 6.75
N TYR A 26 5.06 7.39 7.39
CA TYR A 26 6.19 6.50 7.62
C TYR A 26 6.84 6.07 6.31
N LEU A 27 6.07 5.56 5.35
CA LEU A 27 6.59 5.10 4.06
C LEU A 27 7.26 6.21 3.28
N ASN A 28 6.68 7.41 3.23
CA ASN A 28 7.30 8.53 2.53
C ASN A 28 8.69 8.84 3.09
N LEU A 29 8.83 8.94 4.42
CA LEU A 29 10.11 9.20 5.06
C LEU A 29 11.12 8.07 4.82
N TYR A 30 10.68 6.83 5.03
CA TYR A 30 11.57 5.67 4.97
C TYR A 30 12.05 5.40 3.54
N LEU A 31 11.16 5.48 2.56
CA LEU A 31 11.53 5.32 1.15
C LEU A 31 12.50 6.41 0.68
N THR A 32 12.31 7.66 1.10
CA THR A 32 13.27 8.73 0.81
C THR A 32 14.68 8.38 1.33
N VAL A 33 14.80 7.81 2.53
CA VAL A 33 16.12 7.39 3.05
C VAL A 33 16.68 6.21 2.27
N LEU A 34 15.91 5.12 2.14
CA LEU A 34 16.39 3.86 1.56
C LEU A 34 16.76 3.99 0.08
N ILE A 35 15.98 4.76 -0.70
CA ILE A 35 16.26 4.98 -2.13
C ILE A 35 17.61 5.68 -2.33
N ASN A 36 18.03 6.55 -1.40
CA ASN A 36 19.29 7.28 -1.53
C ASN A 36 20.48 6.58 -0.84
N ALA A 37 20.25 5.56 -0.01
CA ALA A 37 21.31 4.85 0.71
C ALA A 37 22.13 3.91 -0.20
N GLN A 38 23.43 4.17 -0.40
CA GLN A 38 24.28 3.43 -1.35
C GLN A 38 24.33 1.91 -1.12
N TYR A 39 24.19 1.46 0.13
CA TYR A 39 24.28 0.04 0.50
C TYR A 39 22.94 -0.72 0.42
N VAL A 40 21.85 -0.04 0.05
CA VAL A 40 20.54 -0.66 -0.12
C VAL A 40 20.37 -1.08 -1.58
N ASN A 41 20.32 -2.39 -1.82
CA ASN A 41 20.18 -2.95 -3.16
C ASN A 41 18.72 -3.19 -3.58
N ALA A 42 17.81 -3.35 -2.61
CA ALA A 42 16.40 -3.58 -2.86
C ALA A 42 15.57 -3.14 -1.64
N ILE A 43 14.32 -2.77 -1.86
CA ILE A 43 13.36 -2.42 -0.80
C ILE A 43 12.16 -3.35 -0.92
N ASN A 44 11.85 -4.10 0.12
CA ASN A 44 10.71 -5.02 0.14
C ASN A 44 9.69 -4.55 1.19
N ILE A 45 8.47 -4.29 0.75
CA ILE A 45 7.34 -3.89 1.59
C ILE A 45 6.37 -5.06 1.64
N TYR A 46 6.01 -5.49 2.84
CA TYR A 46 5.08 -6.60 3.08
C TYR A 46 3.83 -6.08 3.79
N ASP A 47 2.70 -6.12 3.11
CA ASP A 47 1.39 -5.84 3.69
C ASP A 47 0.62 -7.15 3.89
N ILE A 48 0.75 -7.71 5.09
CA ILE A 48 0.31 -9.09 5.40
C ILE A 48 -1.19 -9.22 5.69
N PHE A 49 -1.90 -8.09 5.84
CA PHE A 49 -3.34 -8.00 6.08
C PHE A 49 -3.94 -6.86 5.23
N CYS A 50 -3.77 -6.95 3.91
CA CYS A 50 -3.94 -5.82 3.01
C CYS A 50 -5.40 -5.36 2.81
N GLY A 51 -6.38 -6.21 3.15
CA GLY A 51 -7.77 -5.94 2.85
C GLY A 51 -8.03 -5.80 1.35
N VAL A 52 -9.07 -5.03 0.99
CA VAL A 52 -9.55 -4.89 -0.40
C VAL A 52 -8.93 -3.76 -1.20
N GLY A 53 -8.07 -2.94 -0.59
CA GLY A 53 -7.41 -1.82 -1.27
C GLY A 53 -8.24 -0.54 -1.37
N ILE A 54 -9.40 -0.54 -2.03
CA ILE A 54 -10.33 0.61 -2.04
C ILE A 54 -11.69 0.16 -1.49
N TYR A 55 -12.26 0.96 -0.59
CA TYR A 55 -13.50 0.66 0.10
C TYR A 55 -14.68 1.37 -0.58
N ASP A 56 -15.69 0.61 -1.02
CA ASP A 56 -16.81 1.10 -1.84
C ASP A 56 -17.69 2.16 -1.15
N GLY A 57 -17.77 2.14 0.18
CA GLY A 57 -18.68 2.98 0.96
C GLY A 57 -18.29 4.46 1.00
N ASP A 58 -17.00 4.76 0.97
CA ASP A 58 -16.48 6.14 1.03
C ASP A 58 -15.30 6.41 0.09
N GLY A 59 -14.92 5.43 -0.73
CA GLY A 59 -13.76 5.51 -1.62
C GLY A 59 -12.42 5.55 -0.88
N SER A 60 -12.40 5.29 0.42
CA SER A 60 -11.17 5.34 1.20
C SER A 60 -10.17 4.28 0.73
N LYS A 61 -8.89 4.64 0.78
CA LYS A 61 -7.77 3.79 0.34
C LYS A 61 -7.18 3.07 1.55
N GLY A 62 -7.06 1.77 1.46
CA GLY A 62 -6.32 0.93 2.40
C GLY A 62 -4.81 0.96 2.16
N SER A 63 -4.08 0.28 3.04
CA SER A 63 -2.63 0.18 3.05
C SER A 63 -1.98 -0.25 1.73
N PRO A 64 -2.50 -1.22 0.93
CA PRO A 64 -1.77 -1.65 -0.27
C PRO A 64 -1.77 -0.56 -1.36
N VAL A 65 -2.87 0.17 -1.49
CA VAL A 65 -2.99 1.27 -2.47
C VAL A 65 -2.12 2.45 -2.02
N VAL A 66 -2.18 2.81 -0.74
CA VAL A 66 -1.34 3.87 -0.17
C VAL A 66 0.14 3.55 -0.31
N ALA A 67 0.55 2.29 -0.06
CA ALA A 67 1.93 1.86 -0.28
C ALA A 67 2.35 2.05 -1.74
N MET A 68 1.53 1.59 -2.68
CA MET A 68 1.81 1.73 -4.11
C MET A 68 1.89 3.20 -4.55
N GLU A 69 1.02 4.07 -4.03
CA GLU A 69 1.07 5.50 -4.30
C GLU A 69 2.34 6.16 -3.75
N CYS A 70 2.77 5.78 -2.54
CA CYS A 70 4.03 6.22 -1.97
C CYS A 70 5.22 5.78 -2.84
N ILE A 71 5.26 4.51 -3.27
CA ILE A 71 6.31 3.97 -4.15
C ILE A 71 6.35 4.78 -5.46
N LYS A 72 5.21 4.93 -6.15
CA LYS A 72 5.10 5.67 -7.41
C LYS A 72 5.55 7.14 -7.24
N LYS A 73 5.17 7.79 -6.14
CA LYS A 73 5.60 9.16 -5.80
C LYS A 73 7.11 9.24 -5.60
N GLN A 74 7.70 8.35 -4.80
CA GLN A 74 9.12 8.39 -4.47
C GLN A 74 10.00 8.06 -5.69
N LEU A 75 9.59 7.13 -6.54
CA LEU A 75 10.26 6.87 -7.82
C LEU A 75 10.20 8.07 -8.78
N LYS A 76 9.14 8.88 -8.72
CA LYS A 76 9.02 10.13 -9.50
C LYS A 76 9.93 11.24 -8.96
N ILE A 77 10.15 11.31 -7.64
CA ILE A 77 11.03 12.29 -6.98
C ILE A 77 12.50 11.91 -7.19
N HIS A 78 12.86 10.66 -6.90
CA HIS A 78 14.24 10.17 -6.92
C HIS A 78 14.60 9.49 -8.25
N ARG A 79 14.32 10.18 -9.37
CA ARG A 79 14.43 9.61 -10.73
C ARG A 79 15.79 9.02 -11.09
N LYS A 80 16.86 9.55 -10.50
CA LYS A 80 18.26 9.15 -10.73
C LYS A 80 18.64 7.84 -10.01
N ASN A 81 17.87 7.44 -8.99
CA ASN A 81 18.13 6.28 -8.13
C ASN A 81 17.03 5.21 -8.30
N ARG A 82 16.55 5.02 -9.54
CA ARG A 82 15.47 4.08 -9.89
C ARG A 82 15.95 2.65 -10.18
N ASP A 83 17.25 2.46 -10.10
CA ASP A 83 17.94 1.18 -10.23
C ASP A 83 17.62 0.21 -9.08
N LYS A 84 17.20 0.73 -7.93
CA LYS A 84 16.81 -0.10 -6.78
C LYS A 84 15.38 -0.64 -6.94
N PRO A 85 15.18 -1.96 -7.06
CA PRO A 85 13.85 -2.55 -7.07
C PRO A 85 13.12 -2.28 -5.75
N ILE A 86 11.86 -1.84 -5.87
CA ILE A 86 10.94 -1.68 -4.75
C ILE A 86 9.79 -2.67 -4.96
N ASN A 87 9.75 -3.70 -4.13
CA ASN A 87 8.77 -4.77 -4.21
C ASN A 87 7.67 -4.55 -3.19
N LEU A 88 6.42 -4.57 -3.63
CA LEU A 88 5.25 -4.60 -2.74
C LEU A 88 4.64 -6.00 -2.81
N LEU A 89 4.70 -6.72 -1.69
CA LEU A 89 4.00 -7.99 -1.50
C LEU A 89 2.77 -7.76 -0.63
N ILE A 90 1.62 -8.21 -1.12
CA ILE A 90 0.35 -8.13 -0.38
C ILE A 90 -0.17 -9.53 -0.07
N ASN A 91 -0.74 -9.69 1.12
CA ASN A 91 -1.39 -10.90 1.58
C ASN A 91 -2.59 -10.56 2.45
N ASP A 92 -3.54 -11.48 2.53
CA ASP A 92 -4.69 -11.41 3.43
C ASP A 92 -5.16 -12.84 3.72
N GLY A 93 -5.86 -13.03 4.85
CA GLY A 93 -6.48 -14.31 5.17
C GLY A 93 -7.56 -14.71 4.15
N ASP A 94 -8.18 -13.74 3.48
CA ASP A 94 -9.11 -13.99 2.37
C ASP A 94 -8.47 -13.64 1.01
N LYS A 95 -8.23 -14.68 0.20
CA LYS A 95 -7.68 -14.57 -1.17
C LYS A 95 -8.51 -13.65 -2.08
N LYS A 96 -9.83 -13.52 -1.86
CA LYS A 96 -10.67 -12.59 -2.63
C LYS A 96 -10.25 -11.14 -2.41
N ARG A 97 -9.91 -10.77 -1.18
CA ARG A 97 -9.47 -9.41 -0.84
C ARG A 97 -8.15 -9.07 -1.53
N VAL A 98 -7.20 -10.01 -1.51
CA VAL A 98 -5.94 -9.89 -2.25
C VAL A 98 -6.19 -9.69 -3.75
N ASN A 99 -7.09 -10.48 -4.35
CA ASN A 99 -7.40 -10.35 -5.77
C ASN A 99 -8.06 -9.01 -6.12
N ILE A 100 -8.90 -8.46 -5.24
CA ILE A 100 -9.50 -7.14 -5.42
C ILE A 100 -8.41 -6.06 -5.31
N ALA A 101 -7.60 -6.10 -4.26
CA ALA A 101 -6.52 -5.14 -4.02
C ALA A 101 -5.51 -5.09 -5.19
N LYS A 102 -5.22 -6.25 -5.81
CA LYS A 102 -4.35 -6.36 -7.01
C LYS A 102 -4.82 -5.52 -8.20
N ASN A 103 -6.10 -5.18 -8.30
CA ASN A 103 -6.60 -4.35 -9.41
C ASN A 103 -6.17 -2.87 -9.28
N TYR A 104 -5.68 -2.46 -8.11
CA TYR A 104 -5.33 -1.06 -7.81
C TYR A 104 -3.83 -0.81 -7.69
N ILE A 105 -3.00 -1.86 -7.65
CA ILE A 105 -1.56 -1.75 -7.41
C ILE A 105 -0.74 -1.94 -8.67
#